data_AF-A0A7L9U933-F1
#
_entry.id   AF-A0A7L9U933-F1
#
_cell.length_a   1.000
_cell.length_b   1.000
_cell.length_c   1.000
_cell.angle_alpha   90.00
_cell.angle_beta   90.00
_cell.angle_gamma   90.00
#
_symmetry.space_group_name_H-M   'P 1'
#
loop_
_entity.id
_entity.type
_entity.pdbx_description
1 polymer ?
#
loop_
_entity_poly.entity_id
_entity_poly.type
_entity_poly.pdbx_seq_one_letter_code
_entity_poly.pdbx_strand_id
1 'polypeptide(L)'
;MGYFIRRIGMCMALLALAACAGPKPRAVAVLHYQHVANAHEIRFTNPIPLSAALYRVGYLSPVDSQGFWAIFVVCSVDVNGRAQRGFHYSVNNFRVSHEGREFGGLPPYSLRYQGQVDLNNAGDTMPILDAIAAEIQEGPPEQVFQSGYYPELNYRFAIFVPKALANYTGEQLTLTYKGQPAILAGNGKPPSDLHAVGGTAAGVAAACVPPP
;
A
#
# COMPACT_ATOMS: atom_id res chain seq x y z
N MET A 1 46.08 13.48 61.56
CA MET A 1 44.75 13.31 60.92
C MET A 1 44.56 14.45 59.94
N GLY A 2 44.73 14.19 58.64
CA GLY A 2 44.65 15.23 57.62
C GLY A 2 44.48 14.64 56.22
N TYR A 3 43.55 15.24 55.48
CA TYR A 3 43.37 15.23 54.02
C TYR A 3 42.96 13.92 53.32
N PHE A 4 41.63 13.75 53.15
CA PHE A 4 41.06 13.01 52.02
C PHE A 4 40.75 14.00 50.89
N ILE A 5 41.53 13.95 49.81
CA ILE A 5 41.28 14.75 48.60
C ILE A 5 40.24 14.03 47.74
N ARG A 6 39.09 14.69 47.63
CA ARG A 6 37.97 14.48 46.71
C ARG A 6 38.47 14.47 45.26
N ARG A 7 38.35 13.35 44.54
CA ARG A 7 38.31 13.34 43.06
C ARG A 7 36.85 13.42 42.62
N ILE A 8 36.37 14.64 42.39
CA ILE A 8 35.15 14.90 41.64
C ILE A 8 35.60 15.52 40.32
N GLY A 9 35.18 14.93 39.20
CA GLY A 9 35.28 15.63 37.92
C GLY A 9 35.55 14.71 36.73
N MET A 10 34.54 13.94 36.33
CA MET A 10 34.33 13.56 34.92
C MET A 10 33.01 12.77 34.81
N CYS A 11 31.87 13.47 34.87
CA CYS A 11 30.57 12.90 34.53
C CYS A 11 29.61 13.95 33.95
N MET A 12 30.14 14.96 33.24
CA MET A 12 29.34 15.97 32.54
C MET A 12 29.77 16.08 31.08
N ALA A 13 29.69 14.98 30.34
CA ALA A 13 29.95 15.00 28.89
C ALA A 13 29.08 14.04 28.06
N LEU A 14 28.05 13.41 28.64
CA LEU A 14 27.21 12.43 27.90
C LEU A 14 25.72 12.79 27.82
N LEU A 15 25.30 13.97 28.29
CA LEU A 15 23.89 14.39 28.27
C LEU A 15 23.50 15.34 27.10
N ALA A 16 24.41 15.64 26.18
CA ALA A 16 24.18 16.63 25.13
C ALA A 16 23.69 16.07 23.77
N LEU A 17 23.40 14.76 23.66
CA LEU A 17 23.02 14.11 22.39
C LEU A 17 21.57 13.61 22.31
N ALA A 18 20.74 13.84 23.34
CA ALA A 18 19.36 13.34 23.38
C ALA A 18 18.29 14.34 22.87
N ALA A 19 18.68 15.50 22.32
CA ALA A 19 17.77 16.58 22.00
C ALA A 19 17.80 16.97 20.51
N CYS A 20 17.33 16.08 19.63
CA CYS A 20 16.87 16.44 18.28
C CYS A 20 15.85 15.43 17.71
N ALA A 21 15.05 14.77 18.57
CA ALA A 21 13.79 14.20 18.09
C ALA A 21 12.76 15.34 18.16
N GLY A 22 12.69 16.15 17.09
CA GLY A 22 11.63 17.14 16.95
C GLY A 22 10.25 16.48 17.16
N PRO A 23 9.24 17.22 17.65
CA PRO A 23 7.93 16.65 17.93
C PRO A 23 7.41 15.94 16.68
N LYS A 24 7.00 14.68 16.83
CA LYS A 24 6.43 13.89 15.73
C LYS A 24 5.32 14.70 15.05
N PRO A 25 5.33 14.84 13.71
CA PRO A 25 4.31 15.60 13.02
C PRO A 25 2.93 15.02 13.34
N ARG A 26 2.00 15.90 13.77
CA ARG A 26 0.62 15.49 14.06
C ARG A 26 -0.03 15.02 12.77
N ALA A 27 -0.76 13.91 12.85
CA ALA A 27 -1.51 13.39 11.71
C ALA A 27 -2.54 14.43 11.23
N VAL A 28 -2.57 14.65 9.92
CA VAL A 28 -3.54 15.54 9.25
C VAL A 28 -4.79 14.81 8.81
N ALA A 29 -4.73 13.47 8.69
CA ALA A 29 -5.86 12.63 8.38
C ALA A 29 -5.80 11.26 9.06
N VAL A 30 -6.96 10.66 9.26
CA VAL A 30 -7.14 9.25 9.61
C VAL A 30 -7.83 8.56 8.44
N LEU A 31 -7.24 7.50 7.93
CA LEU A 31 -7.81 6.71 6.85
C LEU A 31 -8.14 5.32 7.39
N HIS A 32 -9.41 4.94 7.29
CA HIS A 32 -9.82 3.57 7.58
C HIS A 32 -9.70 2.74 6.32
N TYR A 33 -9.07 1.58 6.42
CA TYR A 33 -8.88 0.68 5.30
C TYR A 33 -9.19 -0.77 5.65
N GLN A 34 -9.35 -1.58 4.62
CA GLN A 34 -9.43 -3.02 4.74
C GLN A 34 -8.52 -3.67 3.70
N HIS A 35 -7.76 -4.69 4.12
CA HIS A 35 -7.04 -5.58 3.20
C HIS A 35 -8.05 -6.62 2.70
N VAL A 36 -8.45 -6.54 1.44
CA VAL A 36 -9.58 -7.32 0.93
C VAL A 36 -9.15 -8.64 0.32
N ALA A 37 -8.04 -8.66 -0.42
CA ALA A 37 -7.57 -9.85 -1.10
C ALA A 37 -6.07 -9.83 -1.38
N ASN A 38 -5.47 -11.01 -1.40
CA ASN A 38 -4.22 -11.27 -2.12
C ASN A 38 -4.57 -11.94 -3.44
N ALA A 39 -4.17 -11.35 -4.56
CA ALA A 39 -4.40 -11.94 -5.88
C ALA A 39 -3.09 -12.44 -6.49
N HIS A 40 -3.07 -13.66 -7.02
CA HIS A 40 -1.90 -14.23 -7.69
C HIS A 40 -1.94 -14.15 -9.22
N GLU A 41 -3.08 -13.77 -9.78
CA GLU A 41 -3.28 -13.59 -11.22
C GLU A 41 -4.34 -12.51 -11.44
N ILE A 42 -4.17 -11.69 -12.47
CA ILE A 42 -5.19 -10.76 -12.94
C ILE A 42 -5.61 -11.21 -14.34
N ARG A 43 -6.86 -11.65 -14.47
CA ARG A 43 -7.51 -12.03 -15.73
C ARG A 43 -8.29 -10.84 -16.25
N PHE A 44 -7.97 -10.40 -17.45
CA PHE A 44 -8.65 -9.27 -18.06
C PHE A 44 -9.97 -9.71 -18.69
N THR A 45 -11.05 -9.05 -18.30
CA THR A 45 -12.37 -9.12 -18.93
C THR A 45 -12.26 -8.73 -20.40
N ASN A 46 -11.48 -7.69 -20.69
CA ASN A 46 -11.15 -7.27 -22.04
C ASN A 46 -9.64 -7.46 -22.29
N PRO A 47 -9.24 -8.48 -23.07
CA PRO A 47 -7.83 -8.73 -23.36
C PRO A 47 -7.14 -7.50 -23.98
N ILE A 48 -6.00 -7.10 -23.43
CA ILE A 48 -5.30 -5.87 -23.79
C ILE A 48 -4.30 -6.07 -24.93
N PRO A 49 -4.21 -5.14 -25.90
CA PRO A 49 -3.19 -5.18 -26.93
C PRO A 49 -1.86 -4.64 -26.37
N LEU A 50 -0.80 -5.45 -26.41
CA LEU A 50 0.54 -5.03 -26.01
C LEU A 50 1.46 -5.01 -27.24
N SER A 51 2.34 -4.01 -27.33
CA SER A 51 3.25 -3.81 -28.47
C SER A 51 4.24 -4.94 -28.68
N ALA A 52 4.68 -5.59 -27.59
CA ALA A 52 5.58 -6.76 -27.67
C ALA A 52 4.84 -8.09 -27.90
N ALA A 53 3.51 -8.12 -27.81
CA ALA A 53 2.73 -9.33 -27.95
C ALA A 53 2.12 -9.44 -29.35
N LEU A 54 2.32 -10.59 -30.01
CA LEU A 54 1.66 -10.90 -31.29
C LEU A 54 0.14 -11.14 -31.14
N TYR A 55 -0.35 -11.20 -29.90
CA TYR A 55 -1.75 -11.47 -29.54
C TYR A 55 -2.17 -10.57 -28.37
N ARG A 56 -3.49 -10.47 -28.15
CA ARG A 56 -4.03 -9.76 -26.98
C ARG A 56 -3.77 -10.55 -25.71
N VAL A 57 -3.36 -9.84 -24.66
CA VAL A 57 -3.05 -10.40 -23.35
C VAL A 57 -4.32 -10.58 -22.54
N GLY A 58 -4.66 -11.83 -22.22
CA GLY A 58 -5.84 -12.17 -21.43
C GLY A 58 -5.62 -12.24 -19.92
N TYR A 59 -4.37 -12.34 -19.45
CA TYR A 59 -4.06 -12.32 -18.01
C TYR A 59 -2.59 -11.98 -17.72
N LEU A 60 -2.33 -11.58 -16.48
CA LEU A 60 -1.01 -11.32 -15.92
C LEU A 60 -0.78 -12.14 -14.67
N SER A 61 0.44 -12.63 -14.52
CA SER A 61 0.93 -13.23 -13.27
C SER A 61 2.17 -12.47 -12.77
N PRO A 62 2.44 -12.48 -11.47
CA PRO A 62 3.70 -12.01 -10.91
C PRO A 62 4.90 -12.72 -11.57
N VAL A 63 6.02 -12.02 -11.74
CA VAL A 63 7.26 -12.62 -12.30
C VAL A 63 7.74 -13.79 -11.46
N ASP A 64 7.71 -13.64 -10.14
CA ASP A 64 7.95 -14.72 -9.19
C ASP A 64 6.61 -15.36 -8.88
N SER A 65 6.47 -16.67 -9.13
CA SER A 65 5.26 -17.46 -8.87
C SER A 65 4.71 -17.36 -7.43
N GLN A 66 5.50 -16.80 -6.52
CA GLN A 66 5.15 -16.61 -5.11
C GLN A 66 4.78 -15.16 -4.75
N GLY A 67 4.80 -14.24 -5.71
CA GLY A 67 4.32 -12.87 -5.54
C GLY A 67 2.79 -12.77 -5.58
N PHE A 68 2.26 -11.61 -5.21
CA PHE A 68 0.82 -11.31 -5.27
C PHE A 68 0.55 -9.80 -5.28
N TRP A 69 -0.66 -9.44 -5.72
CA TRP A 69 -1.21 -8.11 -5.51
C TRP A 69 -2.02 -8.09 -4.22
N ALA A 70 -1.55 -7.31 -3.25
CA ALA A 70 -2.30 -7.01 -2.05
C ALA A 70 -3.31 -5.90 -2.39
N ILE A 71 -4.59 -6.26 -2.42
CA ILE A 71 -5.69 -5.35 -2.77
C ILE A 71 -6.28 -4.78 -1.49
N PHE A 72 -6.37 -3.46 -1.44
CA PHE A 72 -6.91 -2.71 -0.31
C PHE A 72 -8.13 -1.91 -0.76
N VAL A 73 -8.98 -1.55 0.20
CA VAL A 73 -10.03 -0.56 0.03
C VAL A 73 -9.92 0.49 1.13
N VAL A 74 -9.90 1.78 0.75
CA VAL A 74 -10.10 2.88 1.70
C VAL A 74 -11.59 3.10 1.89
N CYS A 75 -12.00 2.99 3.15
CA CYS A 75 -13.40 3.01 3.55
C CYS A 75 -13.88 4.39 3.96
N SER A 76 -13.03 5.12 4.66
CA SER A 76 -13.33 6.50 5.03
C SER A 76 -12.04 7.28 5.22
N VAL A 77 -12.16 8.59 5.03
CA VAL A 77 -11.10 9.55 5.34
C VAL A 77 -11.69 10.58 6.31
N ASP A 78 -11.02 10.79 7.44
CA ASP A 78 -11.29 11.88 8.37
C ASP A 78 -10.12 12.86 8.32
N VAL A 79 -10.35 14.05 7.78
CA VAL A 79 -9.35 15.11 7.66
C VAL A 79 -9.52 16.09 8.81
N ASN A 80 -8.45 16.26 9.60
CA ASN A 80 -8.43 17.15 10.74
C ASN A 80 -8.83 18.58 10.33
N GLY A 81 -9.69 19.23 11.12
CA GLY A 81 -10.12 20.61 10.91
C GLY A 81 -9.00 21.65 10.89
N ARG A 82 -7.78 21.29 11.36
CA ARG A 82 -6.59 22.16 11.30
C ARG A 82 -5.76 22.00 10.02
N ALA A 83 -6.12 21.08 9.13
CA ALA A 83 -5.41 20.84 7.88
C ALA A 83 -5.80 21.89 6.81
N GLN A 84 -5.18 23.08 6.86
CA GLN A 84 -5.53 24.23 6.01
C GLN A 84 -5.53 23.97 4.49
N ARG A 85 -4.74 23.01 4.01
CA ARG A 85 -4.64 22.66 2.57
C ARG A 85 -5.32 21.34 2.23
N GLY A 86 -6.07 20.76 3.17
CA GLY A 86 -6.63 19.43 3.05
C GLY A 86 -5.57 18.32 3.11
N PHE A 87 -6.05 17.09 2.91
CA PHE A 87 -5.24 15.89 2.80
C PHE A 87 -5.15 15.45 1.33
N HIS A 88 -3.93 15.36 0.81
CA HIS A 88 -3.63 14.85 -0.52
C HIS A 88 -3.48 13.34 -0.47
N TYR A 89 -4.54 12.65 -0.86
CA TYR A 89 -4.56 11.22 -1.11
C TYR A 89 -3.88 10.92 -2.45
N SER A 90 -2.97 9.95 -2.46
CA SER A 90 -2.33 9.41 -3.66
C SER A 90 -1.99 7.94 -3.43
N VAL A 91 -2.45 7.06 -4.32
CA VAL A 91 -2.18 5.61 -4.26
C VAL A 91 -0.67 5.34 -4.21
N ASN A 92 0.11 6.14 -4.94
CA ASN A 92 1.56 6.03 -5.02
C ASN A 92 2.30 6.27 -3.69
N ASN A 93 1.64 6.81 -2.68
CA ASN A 93 2.20 7.05 -1.35
C ASN A 93 1.93 5.91 -0.36
N PHE A 94 1.07 4.95 -0.68
CA PHE A 94 0.83 3.81 0.20
C PHE A 94 1.96 2.79 0.11
N ARG A 95 2.34 2.23 1.27
CA ARG A 95 3.26 1.11 1.36
C ARG A 95 2.66 0.00 2.20
N VAL A 96 2.93 -1.23 1.84
CA VAL A 96 2.76 -2.40 2.72
C VAL A 96 4.04 -2.53 3.53
N SER A 97 3.94 -2.63 4.85
CA SER A 97 5.05 -2.95 5.73
C SER A 97 4.92 -4.37 6.29
N HIS A 98 5.94 -5.20 6.10
CA HIS A 98 6.03 -6.56 6.66
C HIS A 98 7.47 -6.86 7.05
N GLU A 99 7.71 -7.27 8.30
CA GLU A 99 9.04 -7.60 8.83
C GLU A 99 10.15 -6.57 8.47
N GLY A 100 9.84 -5.28 8.56
CA GLY A 100 10.79 -4.20 8.27
C GLY A 100 11.06 -3.94 6.78
N ARG A 101 10.41 -4.68 5.88
CA ARG A 101 10.41 -4.42 4.44
C ARG A 101 9.18 -3.60 4.08
N GLU A 102 9.35 -2.71 3.11
CA GLU A 102 8.25 -1.93 2.55
C GLU A 102 8.09 -2.20 1.06
N PHE A 103 6.85 -2.40 0.63
CA PHE A 103 6.46 -2.59 -0.76
C PHE A 103 5.48 -1.49 -1.16
N GLY A 104 5.51 -1.01 -2.40
CA GLY A 104 4.70 0.14 -2.80
C GLY A 104 4.53 0.25 -4.29
N GLY A 105 3.42 0.86 -4.68
CA GLY A 105 3.03 1.00 -6.08
C GLY A 105 2.89 -0.34 -6.79
N LEU A 106 2.49 -0.28 -8.05
CA LEU A 106 2.49 -1.41 -8.95
C LEU A 106 3.65 -1.19 -9.92
N PRO A 107 4.82 -1.82 -9.69
CA PRO A 107 5.93 -1.66 -10.61
C PRO A 107 5.64 -2.46 -11.88
N PRO A 108 5.60 -1.83 -13.07
CA PRO A 108 5.29 -2.52 -14.34
C PRO A 108 6.33 -3.58 -14.70
N TYR A 109 7.53 -3.50 -14.11
CA TYR A 109 8.66 -4.39 -14.34
C TYR A 109 8.59 -5.75 -13.64
N SER A 110 7.46 -6.09 -13.05
CA SER A 110 7.30 -7.29 -12.23
C SER A 110 6.23 -8.24 -12.73
N LEU A 111 5.83 -8.08 -13.99
CA LEU A 111 4.65 -8.70 -14.60
C LEU A 111 5.07 -9.64 -15.74
N ARG A 112 4.58 -10.88 -15.70
CA ARG A 112 4.72 -11.82 -16.81
C ARG A 112 3.40 -12.07 -17.49
N TYR A 113 3.48 -12.18 -18.81
CA TYR A 113 2.42 -12.78 -19.61
C TYR A 113 2.58 -14.28 -19.70
N GLN A 114 1.54 -15.04 -19.35
CA GLN A 114 1.48 -16.50 -19.48
C GLN A 114 2.71 -17.24 -18.93
N GLY A 115 3.39 -16.66 -17.92
CA GLY A 115 4.63 -17.19 -17.37
C GLY A 115 5.84 -17.19 -18.31
N GLN A 116 5.76 -16.57 -19.50
CA GLN A 116 6.81 -16.66 -20.53
C GLN A 116 7.50 -15.34 -20.83
N VAL A 117 6.77 -14.22 -20.99
CA VAL A 117 7.33 -12.95 -21.46
C VAL A 117 7.25 -11.88 -20.37
N ASP A 118 8.37 -11.18 -20.13
CA ASP A 118 8.38 -9.95 -19.33
C ASP A 118 7.73 -8.84 -20.17
N LEU A 119 6.65 -8.25 -19.65
CA LEU A 119 5.88 -7.23 -20.35
C LEU A 119 6.41 -5.81 -20.10
N ASN A 120 7.57 -5.71 -19.48
CA ASN A 120 8.23 -4.47 -19.11
C ASN A 120 8.83 -3.71 -20.30
N ASN A 121 7.98 -3.14 -21.14
CA ASN A 121 8.38 -2.07 -22.05
C ASN A 121 7.66 -0.76 -21.69
N ALA A 122 8.30 0.36 -22.03
CA ALA A 122 7.78 1.69 -21.68
C ALA A 122 6.46 2.02 -22.41
N GLY A 123 6.18 1.39 -23.56
CA GLY A 123 4.97 1.61 -24.34
C GLY A 123 3.73 0.92 -23.78
N ASP A 124 3.90 -0.23 -23.12
CA ASP A 124 2.83 -1.10 -22.65
C ASP A 124 2.52 -0.91 -21.16
N THR A 125 3.40 -0.22 -20.43
CA THR A 125 3.26 0.07 -19.00
C THR A 125 1.90 0.69 -18.66
N MET A 126 1.54 1.80 -19.32
CA MET A 126 0.28 2.50 -19.01
C MET A 126 -0.97 1.65 -19.35
N PRO A 127 -1.08 1.04 -20.55
CA PRO A 127 -2.18 0.12 -20.85
C PRO A 127 -2.35 -1.02 -19.84
N ILE A 128 -1.24 -1.57 -19.32
CA ILE A 128 -1.27 -2.62 -18.30
C ILE A 128 -1.82 -2.08 -16.99
N LEU A 129 -1.34 -0.93 -16.52
CA LEU A 129 -1.81 -0.31 -15.28
C LEU A 129 -3.30 0.03 -15.37
N ASP A 130 -3.75 0.63 -16.47
CA ASP A 130 -5.16 0.97 -16.68
C ASP A 130 -6.06 -0.27 -16.69
N ALA A 131 -5.60 -1.37 -17.27
CA ALA A 131 -6.34 -2.62 -17.29
C ALA A 131 -6.41 -3.28 -15.91
N ILE A 132 -5.32 -3.26 -15.15
CA ILE A 132 -5.31 -3.72 -13.75
C ILE A 132 -6.28 -2.89 -12.93
N ALA A 133 -6.22 -1.57 -13.05
CA ALA A 133 -7.11 -0.63 -12.37
C ALA A 133 -8.58 -0.95 -12.65
N ALA A 134 -8.91 -1.24 -13.92
CA ALA A 134 -10.26 -1.63 -14.31
C ALA A 134 -10.73 -2.93 -13.67
N GLU A 135 -9.90 -3.99 -13.65
CA GLU A 135 -10.30 -5.29 -13.07
C GLU A 135 -10.46 -5.25 -11.55
N ILE A 136 -9.67 -4.44 -10.85
CA ILE A 136 -9.79 -4.28 -9.40
C ILE A 136 -10.79 -3.21 -8.99
N GLN A 137 -11.41 -2.52 -9.96
CA GLN A 137 -12.28 -1.36 -9.74
C GLN A 137 -11.59 -0.27 -8.90
N GLU A 138 -10.39 0.11 -9.32
CA GLU A 138 -9.56 1.10 -8.62
C GLU A 138 -10.31 2.42 -8.44
N GLY A 139 -10.13 3.04 -7.27
CA GLY A 139 -10.60 4.39 -7.02
C GLY A 139 -9.80 5.44 -7.81
N PRO A 140 -10.05 6.74 -7.58
CA PRO A 140 -9.21 7.77 -8.18
C PRO A 140 -7.75 7.61 -7.69
N PRO A 141 -6.74 7.71 -8.57
CA PRO A 141 -5.35 7.51 -8.18
C PRO A 141 -4.86 8.61 -7.23
N GLU A 142 -5.43 9.81 -7.34
CA GLU A 142 -5.17 10.96 -6.47
C GLU A 142 -6.45 11.75 -6.20
N GLN A 143 -6.56 12.32 -4.99
CA GLN A 143 -7.65 13.21 -4.61
C GLN A 143 -7.24 14.12 -3.47
N VAL A 144 -7.75 15.36 -3.45
CA VAL A 144 -7.63 16.24 -2.28
C VAL A 144 -8.92 16.19 -1.49
N PHE A 145 -8.82 15.77 -0.22
CA PHE A 145 -9.91 15.82 0.75
C PHE A 145 -9.77 17.11 1.58
N GLN A 146 -10.79 17.96 1.57
CA GLN A 146 -10.86 19.11 2.47
C GLN A 146 -11.15 18.64 3.90
N SER A 147 -11.00 19.51 4.91
CA SER A 147 -11.38 19.16 6.28
C SER A 147 -12.80 18.61 6.39
N GLY A 148 -12.97 17.54 7.16
CA GLY A 148 -14.26 16.85 7.31
C GLY A 148 -14.14 15.32 7.25
N TYR A 149 -15.28 14.67 7.43
CA TYR A 149 -15.41 13.20 7.37
C TYR A 149 -16.05 12.76 6.06
N TYR A 150 -15.39 11.85 5.36
CA TYR A 150 -15.82 11.27 4.09
C TYR A 150 -16.05 9.77 4.29
N PRO A 151 -17.28 9.34 4.56
CA PRO A 151 -17.63 7.92 4.65
C PRO A 151 -17.76 7.28 3.26
N GLU A 152 -17.83 5.95 3.21
CA GLU A 152 -18.27 5.15 2.06
C GLU A 152 -17.47 5.34 0.75
N LEU A 153 -16.18 5.71 0.83
CA LEU A 153 -15.37 5.99 -0.37
C LEU A 153 -15.21 4.78 -1.29
N ASN A 154 -15.01 3.59 -0.72
CA ASN A 154 -14.72 2.36 -1.47
C ASN A 154 -13.55 2.50 -2.47
N TYR A 155 -12.53 3.31 -2.14
CA TYR A 155 -11.39 3.53 -3.04
C TYR A 155 -10.47 2.33 -2.98
N ARG A 156 -10.55 1.48 -4.00
CA ARG A 156 -9.69 0.32 -4.14
C ARG A 156 -8.36 0.72 -4.74
N PHE A 157 -7.33 -0.03 -4.39
CA PHE A 157 -6.01 0.04 -5.01
C PHE A 157 -5.23 -1.24 -4.70
N ALA A 158 -4.19 -1.50 -5.47
CA ALA A 158 -3.33 -2.66 -5.28
C ALA A 158 -1.88 -2.25 -5.01
N ILE A 159 -1.22 -2.96 -4.12
CA ILE A 159 0.22 -2.89 -3.92
C ILE A 159 0.81 -4.24 -4.31
N PHE A 160 1.81 -4.21 -5.19
CA PHE A 160 2.46 -5.43 -5.62
C PHE A 160 3.51 -5.88 -4.60
N VAL A 161 3.38 -7.13 -4.15
CA VAL A 161 4.34 -7.81 -3.28
C VAL A 161 5.11 -8.82 -4.15
N PRO A 162 6.39 -8.55 -4.48
CA PRO A 162 7.10 -9.25 -5.55
C PRO A 162 7.54 -10.67 -5.24
N LYS A 163 7.43 -11.12 -3.98
CA LYS A 163 7.93 -12.42 -3.50
C LYS A 163 7.10 -12.89 -2.31
N ALA A 164 7.20 -14.18 -1.98
CA ALA A 164 6.68 -14.70 -0.72
C ALA A 164 7.15 -13.83 0.46
N LEU A 165 6.21 -13.51 1.35
CA LEU A 165 6.52 -12.91 2.63
C LEU A 165 6.84 -14.01 3.62
N ALA A 166 8.02 -13.92 4.26
CA ALA A 166 8.38 -14.88 5.30
C ALA A 166 7.37 -14.78 6.47
N ASN A 167 6.99 -15.93 7.01
CA ASN A 167 6.05 -16.06 8.14
C ASN A 167 4.67 -15.44 7.93
N TYR A 168 4.31 -15.05 6.71
CA TYR A 168 3.00 -14.53 6.40
C TYR A 168 1.99 -15.68 6.27
N THR A 169 0.92 -15.61 7.04
CA THR A 169 -0.09 -16.67 7.16
C THR A 169 -1.46 -16.26 6.62
N GLY A 170 -1.51 -15.16 5.86
CA GLY A 170 -2.75 -14.60 5.33
C GLY A 170 -3.43 -13.62 6.28
N GLU A 171 -2.71 -13.05 7.25
CA GLU A 171 -3.22 -11.98 8.09
C GLU A 171 -3.34 -10.64 7.33
N GLN A 172 -3.96 -9.64 7.97
CA GLN A 172 -4.02 -8.30 7.40
C GLN A 172 -2.61 -7.70 7.28
N LEU A 173 -2.23 -7.29 6.07
CA LEU A 173 -1.00 -6.54 5.86
C LEU A 173 -1.16 -5.10 6.36
N THR A 174 -0.11 -4.57 6.99
CA THR A 174 -0.12 -3.22 7.54
C THR A 174 0.20 -2.21 6.45
N LEU A 175 -0.71 -1.26 6.23
CA LEU A 175 -0.44 -0.10 5.39
C LEU A 175 0.27 1.02 6.15
N THR A 176 1.20 1.68 5.46
CA THR A 176 1.77 2.98 5.84
C THR A 176 1.59 3.99 4.70
N TYR A 177 1.74 5.27 5.00
CA TYR A 177 1.59 6.36 4.04
C TYR A 177 2.81 7.28 4.05
N LYS A 178 3.45 7.47 2.89
CA LYS A 178 4.68 8.29 2.73
C LYS A 178 4.43 9.74 2.37
N GLY A 179 3.18 10.13 2.13
CA GLY A 179 2.80 11.50 1.82
C GLY A 179 2.67 12.37 3.08
N GLN A 180 1.58 13.12 3.18
CA GLN A 180 1.30 13.88 4.40
C GLN A 180 1.10 12.95 5.61
N PRO A 181 1.43 13.39 6.84
CA PRO A 181 1.27 12.59 8.05
C PRO A 181 -0.16 12.07 8.21
N ALA A 182 -0.35 10.76 8.16
CA ALA A 182 -1.66 10.14 8.28
C ALA A 182 -1.62 8.91 9.19
N ILE A 183 -2.73 8.65 9.87
CA ILE A 183 -2.95 7.41 10.61
C ILE A 183 -3.73 6.48 9.68
N LEU A 184 -3.18 5.29 9.42
CA LEU A 184 -3.90 4.25 8.68
C LEU A 184 -4.45 3.22 9.67
N ALA A 185 -5.77 3.12 9.74
CA ALA A 185 -6.48 2.22 10.64
C ALA A 185 -7.10 1.06 9.86
N GLY A 186 -6.46 -0.11 9.94
CA GLY A 186 -7.02 -1.35 9.38
C GLY A 186 -8.08 -1.94 10.30
N ASN A 187 -8.99 -2.75 9.77
CA ASN A 187 -10.04 -3.42 10.54
C ASN A 187 -9.59 -4.76 11.18
N GLY A 188 -8.35 -5.19 10.93
CA GLY A 188 -7.74 -6.40 11.45
C GLY A 188 -8.19 -7.70 10.78
N LYS A 189 -9.07 -7.65 9.78
CA LYS A 189 -9.60 -8.86 9.15
C LYS A 189 -8.60 -9.42 8.13
N PRO A 190 -8.43 -10.75 8.07
CA PRO A 190 -7.60 -11.36 7.05
C PRO A 190 -8.20 -11.13 5.65
N PRO A 191 -7.37 -10.86 4.62
CA PRO A 191 -7.80 -10.84 3.23
C PRO A 191 -8.28 -12.23 2.76
N SER A 192 -9.04 -12.25 1.67
CA SER A 192 -9.23 -13.48 0.91
C SER A 192 -7.98 -13.81 0.08
N ASP A 193 -7.62 -15.07 -0.02
CA ASP A 193 -6.52 -15.50 -0.90
C ASP A 193 -7.10 -16.00 -2.23
N LEU A 194 -6.77 -15.31 -3.31
CA LEU A 194 -7.38 -15.49 -4.62
C LEU A 194 -6.33 -15.96 -5.64
N HIS A 195 -6.57 -17.12 -6.23
CA HIS A 195 -5.76 -17.57 -7.36
C HIS A 195 -5.81 -16.57 -8.52
N ALA A 196 -6.98 -16.01 -8.83
CA ALA A 196 -7.16 -15.04 -9.90
C ALA A 196 -8.27 -14.02 -9.59
N VAL A 197 -8.11 -12.81 -10.10
CA VAL A 197 -9.12 -11.73 -10.12
C VAL A 197 -9.50 -11.44 -11.59
N GLY A 198 -10.79 -11.39 -11.93
CA GLY A 198 -11.23 -10.99 -13.28
C GLY A 198 -12.66 -11.40 -13.66
N GLY A 199 -13.21 -10.81 -14.73
CA GLY A 199 -14.46 -11.19 -15.39
C GLY A 199 -15.76 -10.80 -14.67
N THR A 200 -15.79 -10.82 -13.34
CA THR A 200 -16.96 -10.44 -12.51
C THR A 200 -16.58 -9.74 -11.18
N ALA A 201 -15.29 -9.53 -10.91
CA ALA A 201 -14.76 -9.05 -9.61
C ALA A 201 -15.24 -9.85 -8.37
N ALA A 202 -15.82 -11.05 -8.57
CA ALA A 202 -16.26 -11.92 -7.50
C ALA A 202 -15.06 -12.30 -6.62
N GLY A 203 -15.13 -11.97 -5.33
CA GLY A 203 -14.03 -12.15 -4.36
C GLY A 203 -13.26 -10.87 -4.01
N VAL A 204 -13.20 -9.88 -4.92
CA VAL A 204 -12.68 -8.54 -4.57
C VAL A 204 -13.78 -7.67 -3.93
N ALA A 205 -15.05 -8.02 -4.15
CA ALA A 205 -16.26 -7.31 -3.72
C ALA A 205 -16.51 -7.19 -2.20
N ALA A 206 -15.48 -7.27 -1.35
CA ALA A 206 -15.62 -6.90 0.05
C ALA A 206 -15.98 -5.41 0.14
N ALA A 207 -17.21 -5.13 0.57
CA ALA A 207 -17.61 -3.82 1.03
C ALA A 207 -16.90 -3.51 2.34
N CYS A 208 -16.63 -2.22 2.57
CA CYS A 208 -16.04 -1.75 3.81
C CYS A 208 -16.83 -2.24 5.01
N VAL A 209 -16.19 -3.08 5.83
CA VAL A 209 -16.79 -3.52 7.09
C VAL A 209 -16.45 -2.50 8.17
N PRO A 210 -17.40 -2.12 9.04
CA PRO A 210 -17.10 -1.25 10.17
C PRO A 210 -15.93 -1.80 11.00
N PRO A 211 -15.11 -0.91 11.59
CA PRO A 211 -14.14 -1.34 12.59
C PRO A 211 -14.87 -2.04 13.75
N PRO A 212 -14.25 -3.07 14.38
CA PRO A 212 -14.80 -3.74 15.54
C PRO A 212 -14.95 -2.82 16.76
#